data_AF-A0A090W183-F1
#
_entry.id   AF-A0A090W183-F1
#
_cell.length_a   1.000
_cell.length_b   1.000
_cell.length_c   1.000
_cell.angle_alpha   90.00
_cell.angle_beta   90.00
_cell.angle_gamma   90.00
#
_symmetry.space_group_name_H-M   'P 1'
#
loop_
_entity.id
_entity.type
_entity.pdbx_description
1 polymer ?
#
loop_
_entity_poly.entity_id
_entity_poly.type
_entity_poly.pdbx_seq_one_letter_code
_entity_poly.pdbx_strand_id
1 'polypeptide(L)'
;MAFQKSSHTFTKIHLKALRTNQFKILFALSFTVFINTFSFAQDIPKKGEPIEPKPEKTLDTVTKSLDSLVKIVIPETPKDTTVVDSITPKKKEFLENIVIYKATDYTSLNQRKQKLYLFNEAEITYGDLNIKAGDITIDYQKTRFTLEE
;
A
#
# COMPACT_ATOMS: atom_id res chain seq x y z
N MET A 1 15.03 -67.48 20.65
CA MET A 1 14.72 -66.03 20.55
C MET A 1 13.23 -65.87 20.85
N ALA A 2 12.88 -65.21 21.95
CA ALA A 2 11.48 -64.96 22.29
C ALA A 2 11.13 -63.51 21.95
N PHE A 3 10.05 -63.31 21.19
CA PHE A 3 9.53 -61.99 20.83
C PHE A 3 8.86 -61.35 22.05
N GLN A 4 9.38 -60.22 22.50
CA GLN A 4 8.79 -59.41 23.56
C GLN A 4 7.69 -58.51 22.98
N LYS A 5 6.42 -58.74 23.36
CA LYS A 5 5.30 -57.83 23.04
C LYS A 5 5.40 -56.56 23.88
N SER A 6 5.43 -55.39 23.21
CA SER A 6 5.33 -54.09 23.88
C SER A 6 3.90 -53.90 24.43
N SER A 7 3.76 -53.84 25.76
CA SER A 7 2.48 -53.69 26.47
C SER A 7 2.16 -52.24 26.84
N HIS A 8 2.95 -51.27 26.38
CA HIS A 8 2.88 -49.89 26.86
C HIS A 8 2.31 -48.93 25.82
N THR A 9 1.02 -49.05 25.49
CA THR A 9 0.28 -47.90 24.91
C THR A 9 -1.24 -48.01 25.11
N PHE A 10 -1.70 -48.14 26.36
CA PHE A 10 -3.11 -47.87 26.68
C PHE A 10 -3.19 -46.93 27.87
N THR A 11 -3.01 -45.63 27.62
CA THR A 11 -3.38 -44.61 28.61
C THR A 11 -4.90 -44.57 28.72
N LYS A 12 -5.43 -44.74 29.95
CA LYS A 12 -6.85 -44.78 30.36
C LYS A 12 -7.62 -43.46 30.15
N ILE A 13 -7.20 -42.64 29.19
CA ILE A 13 -7.76 -41.31 28.89
C ILE A 13 -8.93 -41.43 27.88
N HIS A 14 -9.06 -42.57 27.20
CA HIS A 14 -10.03 -42.76 26.12
C HIS A 14 -11.50 -42.54 26.53
N LEU A 15 -11.83 -42.67 27.82
CA LEU A 15 -13.20 -42.53 28.36
C LEU A 15 -13.41 -41.31 29.27
N LYS A 16 -12.60 -40.25 29.13
CA LYS A 16 -12.89 -38.99 29.83
C LYS A 16 -13.84 -38.14 28.98
N ALA A 17 -15.11 -38.09 29.37
CA ALA A 17 -16.11 -37.26 28.70
C ALA A 17 -15.68 -35.78 28.72
N LEU A 18 -15.52 -35.19 27.53
CA LEU A 18 -15.20 -33.78 27.38
C LEU A 18 -16.43 -32.95 27.70
N ARG A 19 -16.36 -32.08 28.71
CA ARG A 19 -17.47 -31.19 29.07
C ARG A 19 -17.71 -30.20 27.94
N THR A 20 -18.82 -30.34 27.21
CA THR A 20 -19.20 -29.43 26.14
C THR A 20 -19.95 -28.23 26.71
N ASN A 21 -19.39 -27.02 26.57
CA ASN A 21 -20.05 -25.76 26.94
C ASN A 21 -20.84 -25.19 25.74
N GLN A 22 -21.55 -26.05 24.99
CA GLN A 22 -22.20 -25.69 23.72
C GLN A 22 -23.17 -24.52 23.84
N PHE A 23 -23.97 -24.47 24.90
CA PHE A 23 -24.88 -23.33 25.16
C PHE A 23 -24.14 -22.01 25.39
N LYS A 24 -22.99 -22.02 26.06
CA LYS A 24 -22.18 -20.81 26.28
C LYS A 24 -21.55 -20.32 24.99
N ILE A 25 -21.09 -21.26 24.16
CA ILE A 25 -20.52 -20.97 22.84
C ILE A 25 -21.60 -20.41 21.92
N LEU A 26 -22.79 -21.02 21.90
CA LEU A 26 -23.94 -20.56 21.12
C LEU A 26 -24.38 -19.15 21.55
N PHE A 27 -24.44 -18.90 22.86
CA PHE A 27 -24.79 -17.59 23.41
C PHE A 27 -23.74 -16.50 23.12
N ALA A 28 -22.45 -16.84 23.19
CA ALA A 28 -21.39 -15.91 22.82
C ALA A 28 -21.41 -15.59 21.31
N LEU A 29 -21.62 -16.61 20.47
CA LEU A 29 -21.64 -16.46 19.02
C LEU A 29 -22.84 -15.62 18.54
N SER A 30 -24.03 -15.81 19.14
CA SER A 30 -25.20 -14.98 18.83
C SER A 30 -24.93 -13.50 19.13
N PHE A 31 -24.36 -13.18 20.30
CA PHE A 31 -24.04 -11.79 20.66
C PHE A 31 -23.01 -11.13 19.72
N THR A 32 -22.02 -11.89 19.23
CA THR A 32 -21.03 -11.36 18.28
C THR A 32 -21.62 -10.99 16.92
N VAL A 33 -22.65 -11.69 16.44
CA VAL A 33 -23.29 -11.37 15.16
C VAL A 33 -24.10 -10.07 15.24
N PHE A 34 -24.75 -9.80 16.38
CA PHE A 34 -25.56 -8.59 16.57
C PHE A 34 -24.74 -7.28 16.63
N ILE A 35 -23.47 -7.34 17.02
CA ILE A 35 -22.63 -6.13 17.19
C ILE A 35 -21.93 -5.73 15.88
N ASN A 36 -21.79 -6.65 14.91
CA ASN A 36 -21.03 -6.43 13.69
C ASN A 36 -21.85 -5.87 12.50
N THR A 37 -23.11 -5.49 12.70
CA THR A 37 -23.97 -4.98 11.60
C THR A 37 -23.84 -3.49 11.31
N PHE A 38 -23.08 -2.74 12.12
CA PHE A 38 -22.80 -1.34 11.84
C PHE A 38 -21.57 -1.20 10.94
N SER A 39 -21.80 -1.00 9.64
CA SER A 39 -20.76 -0.65 8.68
C SER A 39 -21.03 0.73 8.08
N PHE A 40 -20.04 1.63 8.16
CA PHE A 40 -20.07 2.91 7.46
C PHE A 40 -19.39 2.74 6.10
N ALA A 41 -20.15 2.93 5.01
CA ALA A 41 -19.57 2.99 3.67
C ALA A 41 -18.97 4.39 3.43
N GLN A 42 -17.92 4.47 2.61
CA GLN A 42 -17.41 5.76 2.14
C GLN A 42 -18.36 6.32 1.08
N ASP A 43 -18.80 7.56 1.27
CA ASP A 43 -19.55 8.29 0.24
C ASP A 43 -18.64 8.58 -0.96
N ILE A 44 -19.19 8.39 -2.16
CA ILE A 44 -18.47 8.68 -3.40
C ILE A 44 -18.33 10.22 -3.51
N PRO A 45 -17.13 10.76 -3.75
CA PRO A 45 -16.95 12.20 -3.90
C PRO A 45 -17.79 12.71 -5.07
N LYS A 46 -18.52 13.81 -4.85
CA LYS A 46 -19.36 14.43 -5.89
C LYS A 46 -18.48 14.81 -7.08
N LYS A 47 -18.91 14.42 -8.29
CA LYS A 47 -18.24 14.78 -9.54
C LYS A 47 -18.17 16.30 -9.63
N GLY A 48 -16.96 16.84 -9.81
CA GLY A 48 -16.71 18.28 -9.89
C GLY A 48 -17.52 18.95 -10.99
N GLU A 49 -17.81 20.23 -10.81
CA GLU A 49 -18.57 21.04 -11.76
C GLU A 49 -17.93 21.01 -13.16
N PRO A 50 -18.72 20.91 -14.25
CA PRO A 50 -18.19 20.96 -15.60
C PRO A 50 -17.48 22.29 -15.86
N ILE A 51 -16.25 22.22 -16.36
CA ILE A 51 -15.48 23.40 -16.75
C ILE A 51 -16.05 23.88 -18.09
N GLU A 52 -16.70 25.04 -18.11
CA GLU A 52 -17.19 25.62 -19.36
C GLU A 52 -16.03 26.11 -20.23
N PRO A 53 -16.02 25.82 -21.55
CA PRO A 53 -14.99 26.31 -22.45
C PRO A 53 -15.13 27.83 -22.64
N LYS A 54 -14.07 28.56 -22.33
CA LYS A 54 -13.96 30.01 -22.58
C LYS A 54 -14.02 30.26 -24.10
N PRO A 55 -14.90 31.16 -24.59
CA PRO A 55 -14.99 31.42 -26.03
C PRO A 55 -13.67 32.01 -26.54
N GLU A 56 -13.15 31.42 -27.62
CA GLU A 56 -12.00 31.90 -28.35
C GLU A 56 -12.28 33.33 -28.85
N LYS A 57 -11.43 34.28 -28.45
CA LYS A 57 -11.51 35.65 -28.93
C LYS A 57 -11.19 35.67 -30.41
N THR A 58 -12.12 36.19 -31.19
CA THR A 58 -11.99 36.53 -32.60
C THR A 58 -10.73 37.35 -32.85
N LEU A 59 -9.99 37.01 -33.91
CA LEU A 59 -8.81 37.72 -34.37
C LEU A 59 -9.21 39.11 -34.88
N ASP A 60 -9.01 40.14 -34.05
CA ASP A 60 -9.18 41.53 -34.46
C ASP A 60 -8.04 41.93 -35.41
N THR A 61 -8.40 42.10 -36.68
CA THR A 61 -7.54 42.78 -37.67
C THR A 61 -7.40 44.24 -37.27
N VAL A 62 -6.25 44.62 -36.74
CA VAL A 62 -5.92 46.02 -36.44
C VAL A 62 -5.06 46.57 -37.58
N THR A 63 -5.67 47.39 -38.44
CA THR A 63 -4.97 48.35 -39.30
C THR A 63 -4.26 49.37 -38.42
N LYS A 64 -2.92 49.30 -38.32
CA LYS A 64 -2.13 50.34 -37.65
C LYS A 64 -1.54 51.29 -38.69
N SER A 65 -2.05 52.51 -38.70
CA SER A 65 -1.39 53.69 -39.25
C SER A 65 -0.05 53.89 -38.54
N LEU A 66 1.00 54.09 -39.32
CA LEU A 66 2.32 54.48 -38.83
C LEU A 66 2.24 55.88 -38.23
N ASP A 67 2.46 56.01 -36.92
CA ASP A 67 3.18 57.18 -36.43
C ASP A 67 3.84 56.95 -35.06
N SER A 68 5.13 57.31 -35.03
CA SER A 68 6.02 57.63 -33.92
C SER A 68 5.83 56.95 -32.55
N LEU A 69 6.77 56.05 -32.18
CA LEU A 69 7.01 55.63 -30.79
C LEU A 69 8.45 55.96 -30.39
N VAL A 70 8.63 57.18 -29.88
CA VAL A 70 9.71 57.48 -28.92
C VAL A 70 9.46 56.63 -27.67
N LYS A 71 10.33 55.64 -27.43
CA LYS A 71 10.18 54.68 -26.34
C LYS A 71 10.50 55.35 -24.99
N ILE A 72 9.45 55.48 -24.19
CA ILE A 72 9.45 55.89 -22.79
C ILE A 72 10.28 54.88 -21.97
N VAL A 73 11.20 55.40 -21.15
CA VAL A 73 11.98 54.64 -20.16
C VAL A 73 11.06 54.22 -19.02
N ILE A 74 10.99 52.92 -18.74
CA ILE A 74 10.23 52.35 -17.63
C ILE A 74 11.18 52.22 -16.43
N PRO A 75 10.91 52.83 -15.26
CA PRO A 75 11.71 52.59 -14.07
C PRO A 75 11.42 51.19 -13.51
N GLU A 76 12.48 50.40 -13.32
CA GLU A 76 12.41 49.06 -12.72
C GLU A 76 12.04 49.17 -11.24
N THR A 77 10.89 48.61 -10.86
CA THR A 77 10.52 48.45 -9.46
C THR A 77 11.20 47.20 -8.90
N PRO A 78 11.77 47.24 -7.67
CA PRO A 78 12.48 46.11 -7.10
C PRO A 78 11.52 44.95 -6.85
N LYS A 79 11.88 43.79 -7.39
CA LYS A 79 11.15 42.53 -7.26
C LYS A 79 11.26 42.09 -5.80
N ASP A 80 10.18 42.25 -5.04
CA ASP A 80 10.14 41.86 -3.64
C ASP A 80 10.39 40.36 -3.51
N THR A 81 11.39 39.98 -2.72
CA THR A 81 11.87 38.60 -2.66
C THR A 81 10.97 37.84 -1.70
N THR A 82 10.04 37.05 -2.23
CA THR A 82 9.29 36.08 -1.42
C THR A 82 10.27 35.04 -0.90
N VAL A 83 10.51 35.05 0.41
CA VAL A 83 11.21 34.00 1.14
C VAL A 83 10.50 32.68 0.84
N VAL A 84 11.16 31.83 0.05
CA VAL A 84 10.74 30.45 -0.13
C VAL A 84 10.96 29.78 1.21
N ASP A 85 9.89 29.71 2.00
CA ASP A 85 9.91 28.98 3.26
C ASP A 85 10.35 27.55 2.96
N SER A 86 11.41 27.12 3.65
CA SER A 86 12.13 25.90 3.36
C SER A 86 11.33 24.72 3.89
N ILE A 87 10.24 24.38 3.19
CA ILE A 87 9.50 23.14 3.43
C ILE A 87 10.46 22.02 3.02
N THR A 88 11.11 21.44 4.02
CA THR A 88 11.90 20.21 3.91
C THR A 88 11.20 19.27 2.92
N PRO A 89 11.83 18.87 1.80
CA PRO A 89 11.16 18.03 0.82
C PRO A 89 10.68 16.79 1.56
N LYS A 90 9.35 16.56 1.53
CA LYS A 90 8.72 15.37 2.09
C LYS A 90 9.59 14.19 1.70
N LYS A 91 10.07 13.44 2.70
CA LYS A 91 10.92 12.26 2.50
C LYS A 91 10.35 11.48 1.32
N LYS A 92 11.14 11.33 0.25
CA LYS A 92 10.75 10.63 -0.98
C LYS A 92 9.93 9.41 -0.59
N GLU A 93 8.70 9.37 -1.05
CA GLU A 93 7.77 8.29 -0.75
C GLU A 93 8.49 6.99 -1.10
N PHE A 94 8.68 6.14 -0.10
CA PHE A 94 9.67 5.06 -0.14
C PHE A 94 9.38 4.00 -1.22
N LEU A 95 8.24 4.10 -1.91
CA LEU A 95 7.76 3.19 -2.93
C LEU A 95 7.08 3.99 -4.06
N GLU A 96 7.89 4.64 -4.91
CA GLU A 96 7.38 5.34 -6.10
C GLU A 96 6.80 4.36 -7.14
N ASN A 97 7.19 3.08 -7.09
CA ASN A 97 6.82 2.06 -8.07
C ASN A 97 6.10 0.86 -7.46
N ILE A 98 5.26 0.21 -8.27
CA ILE A 98 4.55 -1.02 -7.91
C ILE A 98 5.54 -2.19 -7.81
N VAL A 99 5.48 -2.93 -6.70
CA VAL A 99 6.27 -4.16 -6.50
C VAL A 99 5.45 -5.35 -7.00
N ILE A 100 5.98 -6.08 -7.98
CA ILE A 100 5.40 -7.35 -8.43
C ILE A 100 6.30 -8.47 -7.88
N TYR A 101 5.72 -9.48 -7.26
CA TYR A 101 6.48 -10.60 -6.69
C TYR A 101 5.85 -11.94 -7.04
N LYS A 102 6.69 -12.96 -7.19
CA LYS A 102 6.32 -14.34 -7.49
C LYS A 102 7.25 -15.29 -6.74
N ALA A 103 6.73 -16.45 -6.35
CA ALA A 103 7.49 -17.57 -5.84
C ALA A 103 6.83 -18.88 -6.30
N THR A 104 7.60 -19.97 -6.38
CA THR A 104 7.10 -21.26 -6.88
C THR A 104 6.31 -22.01 -5.80
N ASP A 105 6.81 -22.04 -4.56
CA ASP A 105 6.18 -22.83 -3.49
C ASP A 105 5.16 -22.02 -2.70
N TYR A 106 5.60 -20.94 -2.05
CA TYR A 106 4.69 -20.11 -1.26
C TYR A 106 5.16 -18.66 -1.10
N THR A 107 4.18 -17.81 -0.83
CA THR A 107 4.39 -16.43 -0.37
C THR A 107 3.68 -16.25 0.97
N SER A 108 4.37 -15.66 1.95
CA SER A 108 3.83 -15.45 3.28
C SER A 108 4.05 -14.02 3.75
N LEU A 109 2.95 -13.31 4.02
CA LEU A 109 2.99 -11.96 4.57
C LEU A 109 2.69 -12.00 6.07
N ASN A 110 3.71 -11.74 6.88
CA ASN A 110 3.54 -11.56 8.32
C ASN A 110 3.37 -10.06 8.63
N GLN A 111 2.11 -9.61 8.73
CA GLN A 111 1.78 -8.21 9.00
C GLN A 111 2.27 -7.75 10.38
N ARG A 112 2.27 -8.62 11.39
CA ARG A 112 2.73 -8.28 12.75
C ARG A 112 4.22 -7.98 12.80
N LYS A 113 5.02 -8.78 12.07
CA LYS A 113 6.46 -8.59 11.94
C LYS A 113 6.84 -7.67 10.79
N GLN A 114 5.87 -7.28 9.95
CA GLN A 114 6.05 -6.55 8.71
C GLN A 114 7.14 -7.15 7.82
N LYS A 115 7.02 -8.47 7.58
CA LYS A 115 7.92 -9.23 6.72
C LYS A 115 7.15 -9.98 5.64
N LEU A 116 7.69 -9.99 4.42
CA LEU A 116 7.25 -10.86 3.33
C LEU A 116 8.30 -11.92 3.07
N TYR A 117 7.86 -13.17 2.99
CA TYR A 117 8.69 -14.32 2.66
C TYR A 117 8.24 -14.86 1.30
N LEU A 118 9.19 -15.07 0.41
CA LEU A 118 9.03 -15.67 -0.91
C LEU A 118 9.96 -16.88 -0.93
N PHE A 119 9.41 -18.08 -1.07
CA PHE A 119 10.17 -19.31 -0.95
C PHE A 119 10.18 -20.07 -2.26
N ASN A 120 11.37 -20.55 -2.64
CA ASN A 120 11.68 -21.29 -3.86
C ASN A 120 11.46 -20.49 -5.16
N GLU A 121 12.54 -20.32 -5.93
CA GLU A 121 12.58 -19.56 -7.20
C GLU A 121 11.84 -18.21 -7.12
N ALA A 122 12.15 -17.44 -6.08
CA ALA A 122 11.53 -16.16 -5.83
C ALA A 122 11.99 -15.09 -6.83
N GLU A 123 11.03 -14.35 -7.39
CA GLU A 123 11.24 -13.25 -8.33
C GLU A 123 10.52 -11.99 -7.84
N ILE A 124 11.22 -10.86 -7.77
CA ILE A 124 10.68 -9.55 -7.44
C ILE A 124 11.04 -8.57 -8.54
N THR A 125 10.03 -7.86 -9.05
CA THR A 125 10.18 -6.75 -9.97
C THR A 125 9.81 -5.44 -9.27
N TYR A 126 10.74 -4.48 -9.25
CA TYR A 126 10.54 -3.14 -8.71
C TYR A 126 10.97 -2.09 -9.74
N GLY A 127 10.00 -1.44 -10.38
CA GLY A 127 10.29 -0.56 -11.53
C GLY A 127 11.03 -1.35 -12.62
N ASP A 128 12.24 -0.92 -12.97
CA ASP A 128 13.08 -1.57 -13.97
C ASP A 128 14.01 -2.67 -13.40
N LEU A 129 13.98 -2.88 -12.07
CA LEU A 129 14.82 -3.88 -11.40
C LEU A 129 14.09 -5.23 -11.32
N ASN A 130 14.78 -6.30 -11.70
CA ASN A 130 14.32 -7.68 -11.53
C ASN A 130 15.34 -8.44 -10.67
N ILE A 131 14.88 -9.01 -9.55
CA ILE A 131 15.69 -9.72 -8.57
C ILE A 131 15.18 -11.16 -8.52
N LYS A 132 16.07 -12.13 -8.70
CA LYS A 132 15.80 -13.57 -8.58
C LYS A 132 16.69 -14.19 -7.51
N ALA A 133 16.14 -15.02 -6.66
CA ALA A 133 16.88 -15.81 -5.67
C ALA A 133 16.13 -17.11 -5.35
N GLY A 134 16.78 -18.04 -4.64
CA GLY A 134 16.09 -19.21 -4.09
C GLY A 134 15.02 -18.76 -3.10
N ASP A 135 15.44 -18.03 -2.06
CA ASP A 135 14.55 -17.48 -1.03
C ASP A 135 14.76 -15.97 -0.85
N ILE A 136 13.66 -15.22 -0.78
CA ILE A 136 13.69 -13.78 -0.53
C ILE A 136 12.87 -13.43 0.70
N THR A 137 13.52 -12.76 1.65
CA THR A 137 12.85 -12.14 2.81
C THR A 137 12.94 -10.62 2.71
N ILE A 138 11.79 -9.96 2.71
CA ILE A 138 11.65 -8.50 2.70
C ILE A 138 11.21 -8.05 4.09
N ASP A 139 11.93 -7.09 4.67
CA ASP A 139 11.60 -6.47 5.96
C ASP A 139 11.22 -5.00 5.71
N TYR A 140 9.92 -4.69 5.77
CA TYR A 140 9.39 -3.37 5.46
C TYR A 140 9.66 -2.32 6.55
N GLN A 141 9.94 -2.74 7.79
CA GLN A 141 10.31 -1.81 8.88
C GLN A 141 11.70 -1.25 8.69
N LYS A 142 12.62 -2.12 8.29
CA LYS A 142 14.05 -1.79 8.16
C LYS A 142 14.47 -1.50 6.73
N THR A 143 13.56 -1.56 5.76
CA THR A 143 13.87 -1.23 4.37
C THR A 143 15.06 -2.08 3.87
N ARG A 144 14.98 -3.41 4.06
CA ARG A 144 16.06 -4.32 3.68
C ARG A 144 15.55 -5.59 3.01
N PHE A 145 16.34 -6.06 2.06
CA PHE A 145 16.17 -7.35 1.38
C PHE A 145 17.24 -8.31 1.88
N THR A 146 16.85 -9.54 2.16
CA THR A 146 17.77 -10.64 2.43
C THR A 146 17.51 -11.72 1.39
N LEU A 147 18.55 -12.08 0.66
CA LEU A 147 18.52 -13.06 -0.42
C LEU A 147 19.33 -14.26 0.05
N GLU A 148 18.74 -15.45 -0.03
CA GLU A 148 19.44 -16.72 0.16
C GLU A 148 19.45 -17.46 -1.19
N GLU A 149 20.61 -18.01 -1.56
CA GLU A 149 20.83 -18.74 -2.81
C GLU A 149 20.10 -20.08 -2.82
#